data_AF-A0A524G2U2-F1
#
_entry.id   AF-A0A524G2U2-F1
#
_cell.length_a   1.000
_cell.length_b   1.000
_cell.length_c   1.000
_cell.angle_alpha   90.00
_cell.angle_beta   90.00
_cell.angle_gamma   90.00
#
_symmetry.space_group_name_H-M   'P 1'
#
loop_
_entity.id
_entity.type
_entity.pdbx_description
1 polymer ?
#
loop_
_entity_poly.entity_id
_entity_poly.type
_entity_poly.pdbx_seq_one_letter_code
_entity_poly.pdbx_strand_id
1 'polypeptide(L)' 'MTGTTLTSRIQHFTREQLEAIDQVLKLLDSEEYRDYHDQFGVCNAPDAIEALQKEVSNALKS' A
#
# COMPACT_ATOMS: atom_id res chain seq x y z
N MET A 1 12.66 -2.71 -14.98
CA MET A 1 11.38 -3.46 -14.89
C MET A 1 10.25 -2.47 -14.98
N THR A 2 9.26 -2.76 -15.82
CA THR A 2 8.11 -1.91 -16.18
C THR A 2 7.25 -1.56 -14.97
N GLY A 3 7.48 -0.40 -14.38
CA GLY A 3 6.59 0.18 -13.39
C GLY A 3 5.32 0.66 -14.08
N THR A 4 4.31 -0.21 -14.23
CA THR A 4 2.93 0.29 -14.26
C THR A 4 2.75 1.13 -13.01
N THR A 5 2.50 2.43 -13.20
CA THR A 5 2.25 3.36 -12.09
C THR A 5 1.11 2.81 -11.26
N LEU A 6 1.31 2.71 -9.94
CA LEU A 6 0.34 2.15 -8.99
C LEU A 6 -1.07 2.74 -9.19
N THR A 7 -1.10 4.04 -9.50
CA THR A 7 -2.27 4.83 -9.87
C THR A 7 -3.08 4.24 -11.03
N SER A 8 -2.44 3.74 -12.08
CA SER A 8 -3.14 3.13 -13.23
C SER A 8 -3.87 1.84 -12.84
N ARG A 9 -3.38 1.10 -11.84
CA ARG A 9 -4.05 -0.12 -11.35
C ARG A 9 -5.19 0.21 -10.39
N ILE A 10 -5.01 1.25 -9.57
CA ILE A 10 -6.00 1.70 -8.59
C ILE A 10 -7.29 2.18 -9.26
N GLN A 11 -7.18 2.82 -10.43
CA GLN A 11 -8.33 3.27 -11.23
C GLN A 11 -9.24 2.13 -11.74
N HIS A 12 -8.77 0.88 -11.74
CA HIS A 12 -9.57 -0.27 -12.18
C HIS A 12 -10.38 -0.93 -11.07
N PHE A 13 -10.18 -0.54 -9.81
CA PHE A 13 -10.93 -1.09 -8.69
C PHE A 13 -12.23 -0.31 -8.45
N THR A 14 -13.26 -1.01 -8.00
CA THR A 14 -14.48 -0.38 -7.51
C THR A 14 -14.23 0.29 -6.16
N ARG A 15 -15.10 1.22 -5.76
CA ARG A 15 -15.01 1.89 -4.45
C ARG A 15 -14.99 0.89 -3.29
N GLU A 16 -15.86 -0.11 -3.31
CA GLU A 16 -15.94 -1.17 -2.29
C GLU A 16 -14.64 -1.99 -2.21
N GLN A 17 -14.01 -2.26 -3.36
CA GLN A 17 -12.71 -2.94 -3.40
C GLN A 17 -11.60 -2.07 -2.82
N LEU A 18 -11.61 -0.76 -3.09
CA LEU A 18 -10.66 0.17 -2.50
C LEU A 18 -10.85 0.33 -0.99
N GLU A 19 -12.09 0.32 -0.50
CA GLU A 19 -12.40 0.34 0.94
C GLU A 19 -11.92 -0.95 1.62
N ALA A 20 -12.10 -2.12 1.00
CA ALA A 20 -11.57 -3.38 1.51
C ALA A 20 -10.04 -3.39 1.55
N ILE A 21 -9.37 -2.87 0.50
CA ILE A 21 -7.91 -2.73 0.45
C ILE A 21 -7.44 -1.77 1.56
N ASP A 22 -8.09 -0.62 1.74
CA ASP A 22 -7.75 0.35 2.79
C ASP A 22 -7.89 -0.25 4.20
N GLN A 23 -8.94 -1.04 4.45
CA GLN A 23 -9.09 -1.74 5.74
C GLN A 23 -7.98 -2.77 5.98
N VAL A 24 -7.61 -3.56 4.97
CA VAL A 24 -6.49 -4.50 5.09
C VAL A 24 -5.17 -3.77 5.34
N LEU A 25 -4.90 -2.69 4.60
CA LEU A 25 -3.68 -1.90 4.78
C LEU A 25 -3.59 -1.25 6.17
N LYS A 26 -4.72 -0.86 6.76
CA LYS A 26 -4.76 -0.35 8.15
C LYS A 26 -4.49 -1.41 9.21
N LEU A 27 -4.69 -2.69 8.89
CA LEU A 27 -4.32 -3.81 9.77
C LEU A 27 -2.82 -4.13 9.69
N LEU A 28 -2.15 -3.70 8.62
CA LEU A 28 -0.71 -3.82 8.49
C LEU A 28 -0.05 -2.69 9.28
N ASP A 29 0.49 -3.02 10.45
CA ASP A 29 1.28 -2.07 11.22
C ASP A 29 2.65 -1.88 10.56
N SER A 30 2.88 -0.73 9.96
CA SER A 30 4.16 -0.37 9.34
C SER A 30 5.34 -0.46 10.31
N GLU A 31 5.11 -0.31 11.62
CA GLU A 31 6.17 -0.43 12.63
C GLU A 31 6.52 -1.89 12.90
N GLU A 32 5.54 -2.80 12.91
CA GLU A 32 5.77 -4.24 13.01
C GLU A 32 6.67 -4.74 11.86
N TYR A 33 6.45 -4.22 10.64
CA TYR A 33 7.29 -4.55 9.49
C TYR A 33 8.70 -3.96 9.54
N ARG A 34 8.93 -2.86 10.27
CA ARG A 34 10.28 -2.28 10.46
C ARG A 34 11.14 -3.17 11.37
N ASP A 35 10.56 -3.74 12.42
CA ASP A 35 11.28 -4.62 13.36
C ASP A 35 11.69 -5.96 12.73
N TYR A 36 10.87 -6.53 11.83
CA TYR A 36 11.26 -7.70 11.04
C TYR A 36 12.38 -7.41 10.04
N HIS A 37 12.60 -6.13 9.71
CA HIS A 37 13.45 -5.72 8.60
C HIS A 37 14.94 -5.64 8.94
N ASP A 38 15.28 -5.32 10.19
CA ASP A 38 16.67 -5.28 10.66
C ASP A 38 17.37 -6.65 10.60
N GLN A 39 16.60 -7.75 10.53
CA GLN A 39 17.15 -9.12 10.50
C GLN A 39 17.39 -9.71 9.11
N PHE A 40 16.73 -9.22 8.04
CA PHE A 40 16.72 -9.90 6.73
C PHE A 40 17.12 -9.03 5.52
N GLY A 41 17.59 -7.80 5.74
CA GLY A 41 18.12 -6.93 4.69
C GLY A 41 17.09 -5.96 4.09
N VAL A 42 17.59 -4.96 3.37
CA VAL A 42 16.86 -3.79 2.85
C VAL A 42 15.75 -4.20 1.88
N CYS A 43 14.52 -4.40 2.36
CA CYS A 43 13.33 -4.38 1.51
C CYS A 43 12.60 -3.07 1.78
N ASN A 44 12.28 -2.35 0.71
CA ASN A 44 11.51 -1.11 0.76
C ASN A 44 10.00 -1.40 0.95
N ALA A 45 9.66 -2.51 1.63
CA ALA A 45 8.29 -2.95 1.84
C ALA A 45 7.49 -1.98 2.71
N PRO A 46 8.04 -1.39 3.79
CA PRO A 46 7.34 -0.34 4.54
C PRO A 46 7.00 0.86 3.65
N ASP A 47 7.97 1.35 2.87
CA ASP A 47 7.77 2.48 1.96
C ASP A 47 6.74 2.17 0.87
N ALA A 48 6.70 0.93 0.37
CA ALA A 48 5.73 0.49 -0.63
C ALA A 48 4.31 0.36 -0.06
N ILE A 49 4.17 -0.09 1.19
CA ILE A 49 2.89 -0.15 1.91
C ILE A 49 2.38 1.27 2.18
N GLU A 50 3.24 2.17 2.68
CA GLU A 50 2.89 3.58 2.90
C GLU A 50 2.47 4.27 1.59
N ALA A 51 3.21 4.03 0.50
CA ALA A 51 2.87 4.56 -0.82
C ALA A 51 1.51 4.03 -1.34
N LEU A 52 1.23 2.74 -1.17
CA LEU A 52 -0.04 2.14 -1.56
C LEU A 52 -1.21 2.69 -0.73
N GLN A 53 -1.04 2.81 0.59
CA GLN A 53 -2.06 3.36 1.48
C GLN A 53 -2.42 4.80 1.10
N LYS A 54 -1.41 5.62 0.77
CA LYS A 54 -1.61 7.00 0.31
C LYS A 54 -2.40 7.07 -0.99
N GLU A 55 -2.04 6.24 -1.97
CA GLU A 55 -2.72 6.23 -3.27
C GLU A 55 -4.18 5.74 -3.16
N VAL A 56 -4.44 4.70 -2.38
CA VAL A 56 -5.81 4.19 -2.12
C VAL A 56 -6.65 5.23 -1.39
N SER A 57 -6.08 5.87 -0.35
CA SER A 57 -6.74 6.95 0.38
C SER A 57 -7.09 8.15 -0.52
N ASN A 58 -6.22 8.49 -1.49
CA ASN A 58 -6.49 9.55 -2.45
C ASN A 58 -7.60 9.17 -3.42
N ALA A 59 -7.61 7.92 -3.90
CA ALA A 59 -8.65 7.41 -4.79
C ALA A 59 -10.04 7.35 -4.13
N LEU A 60 -10.12 7.13 -2.82
CA LEU A 60 -11.38 7.15 -2.06
C LEU A 60 -11.93 8.57 -1.78
N LYS A 61 -11.08 9.60 -1.88
CA LYS A 61 -11.44 11.02 -1.66
C LYS A 61 -11.86 11.76 -2.93
N SER A 62 -11.46 11.26 -4.11
CA SER A 62 -11.97 11.71 -5.42
C SER A 62 -13.37 11.16 -5.69
#